data_AF-A0A967F7T0-F1
#
_entry.id   AF-A0A967F7T0-F1
#
_cell.length_a   1.000
_cell.length_b   1.000
_cell.length_c   1.000
_cell.angle_alpha   90.00
_cell.angle_beta   90.00
_cell.angle_gamma   90.00
#
_symmetry.space_group_name_H-M   'P 1'
#
loop_
_entity.id
_entity.type
_entity.pdbx_description
1 polymer ?
#
loop_
_entity_poly.entity_id
_entity_poly.type
_entity_poly.pdbx_seq_one_letter_code
_entity_poly.pdbx_strand_id
1 'polypeptide(L)'
;MRLPSRILVRNISGLVSRPKLIDEVWQDTIDLAEIHVRGSSITNEIRRSTHHAMGRHTLELSRAYRQWLDTGLAAFPDQEREVPGPQDEAARGDPEVTALLDRIVGNLEQLLGTSQIAQRVADWCEAYHEELLRCESGNTLEDELESMVVDGIRAGNRWVYQHRLRGLASKLHEGDWSEAATGPFGTALERLQAAVPGEAGFDAGAVEADARAAIGAFVETICRDHEQVLLERLRELIDGFENGRQYTSFERSCELRLQLDRLVGDGVFGSQRYLLHQLDCLLEEVGFLALRHVASDYSDQGIRLGECLRIVNLCAGNLHLDGLFSSELWNLSVMLTNPGRAPAELLDVLEQIQRNYHRLVHRVSDAYQVMAEHLGYDAVEMRGVLGNFQRTMHDLNSLVHFSDLARASLKERGTRLQWPEEGQAGRDPWDFIHLSHAEEIQRRVEDRESVSLQARYGGKGAGLIYISYLGIPTRDGFIVPTVLPR
;
A
#
# COMPACT_ATOMS: atom_id res chain seq x y z
N MET A 1 -1.17 -15.36 -6.53
CA MET A 1 -1.97 -15.42 -5.28
C MET A 1 -1.62 -14.27 -4.32
N ARG A 2 -1.55 -13.00 -4.76
CA ARG A 2 -1.18 -11.88 -3.86
C ARG A 2 -2.39 -11.24 -3.19
N LEU A 3 -3.46 -10.98 -3.94
CA LEU A 3 -4.68 -10.34 -3.42
C LEU A 3 -5.36 -11.12 -2.26
N PRO A 4 -5.55 -12.45 -2.32
CA PRO A 4 -6.14 -13.20 -1.20
C PRO A 4 -5.27 -13.15 0.07
N SER A 5 -3.94 -13.29 -0.09
CA SER A 5 -3.00 -13.22 1.03
C SER A 5 -2.99 -11.85 1.70
N ARG A 6 -3.07 -10.76 0.93
CA ARG A 6 -3.18 -9.40 1.48
C ARG A 6 -4.44 -9.23 2.33
N ILE A 7 -5.56 -9.78 1.89
CA ILE A 7 -6.82 -9.67 2.64
C ILE A 7 -6.79 -10.52 3.88
N LEU A 8 -6.22 -11.72 3.78
CA LEU A 8 -5.98 -12.56 4.94
C LEU A 8 -5.10 -11.82 5.95
N VAL A 9 -3.97 -11.24 5.53
CA VAL A 9 -3.08 -10.44 6.38
C VAL A 9 -3.83 -9.26 6.98
N ARG A 10 -4.56 -8.47 6.17
CA ARG A 10 -5.33 -7.31 6.63
C ARG A 10 -6.42 -7.67 7.64
N ASN A 11 -7.11 -8.79 7.45
CA ASN A 11 -8.21 -9.23 8.30
C ASN A 11 -7.68 -9.91 9.56
N ILE A 12 -6.64 -10.76 9.48
CA ILE A 12 -5.98 -11.35 10.65
C ILE A 12 -5.32 -10.26 11.48
N SER A 13 -4.59 -9.33 10.86
CA SER A 13 -4.05 -8.17 11.59
C SER A 13 -5.18 -7.38 12.24
N GLY A 14 -6.31 -7.14 11.56
CA GLY A 14 -7.47 -6.45 12.16
C GLY A 14 -8.25 -7.25 13.22
N LEU A 15 -8.05 -8.58 13.31
CA LEU A 15 -8.61 -9.44 14.35
C LEU A 15 -7.69 -9.53 15.57
N VAL A 16 -6.37 -9.45 15.37
CA VAL A 16 -5.35 -9.54 16.42
C VAL A 16 -4.98 -8.15 16.97
N SER A 17 -5.10 -7.10 16.16
CA SER A 17 -5.01 -5.69 16.55
C SER A 17 -6.42 -5.05 16.59
N ARG A 18 -6.55 -3.87 17.21
CA ARG A 18 -7.84 -3.16 17.35
C ARG A 18 -8.59 -3.06 16.00
N PRO A 19 -9.95 -3.04 15.99
CA PRO A 19 -10.69 -2.85 14.75
C PRO A 19 -10.19 -1.60 14.00
N LYS A 20 -10.07 -1.70 12.68
CA LYS A 20 -9.59 -0.57 11.89
C LYS A 20 -10.63 0.53 11.92
N LEU A 21 -10.25 1.71 12.39
CA LEU A 21 -11.15 2.88 12.47
C LEU A 21 -11.81 3.19 11.13
N ILE A 22 -11.13 2.96 10.00
CA ILE A 22 -11.71 3.17 8.67
C ILE A 22 -12.90 2.25 8.40
N ASP A 23 -12.85 1.00 8.86
CA ASP A 23 -13.97 0.06 8.73
C ASP A 23 -15.12 0.45 9.66
N GLU A 24 -14.83 0.94 10.87
CA GLU A 24 -15.84 1.48 11.78
C GLU A 24 -16.53 2.72 11.19
N VAL A 25 -15.78 3.68 10.64
CA VAL A 25 -16.34 4.87 9.99
C VAL A 25 -17.22 4.47 8.81
N TRP A 26 -16.79 3.51 7.99
CA TRP A 26 -17.60 3.05 6.87
C TRP A 26 -18.90 2.40 7.32
N GLN A 27 -18.85 1.52 8.32
CA GLN A 27 -20.06 0.90 8.86
C GLN A 27 -21.00 1.93 9.50
N ASP A 28 -20.45 2.82 10.32
CA ASP A 28 -21.23 3.83 11.04
C ASP A 28 -21.92 4.81 10.08
N THR A 29 -21.25 5.20 9.00
CA THR A 29 -21.84 6.12 8.02
C THR A 29 -22.89 5.42 7.14
N ILE A 30 -22.77 4.10 6.93
CA ILE A 30 -23.85 3.27 6.36
C ILE A 30 -25.03 3.26 7.31
N ASP A 31 -24.83 2.95 8.59
CA ASP A 31 -25.93 2.88 9.57
C ASP A 31 -26.61 4.26 9.71
N LEU A 32 -25.84 5.35 9.71
CA LEU A 32 -26.36 6.70 9.74
C LEU A 32 -27.27 6.99 8.52
N ALA A 33 -26.83 6.67 7.30
CA ALA A 33 -27.56 7.02 6.08
C ALA A 33 -28.66 6.01 5.71
N GLU A 34 -28.49 4.74 6.04
CA GLU A 34 -29.36 3.64 5.63
C GLU A 34 -30.23 3.10 6.76
N ILE A 35 -30.05 3.50 8.02
CA ILE A 35 -30.90 3.07 9.14
C ILE A 35 -31.51 4.28 9.82
N HIS A 36 -30.68 5.21 10.29
CA HIS A 36 -31.14 6.29 11.16
C HIS A 36 -31.75 7.48 10.41
N VAL A 37 -31.10 7.99 9.36
CA VAL A 37 -31.53 9.21 8.65
C VAL A 37 -31.68 8.94 7.14
N ARG A 38 -32.56 7.98 6.83
CA ARG A 38 -32.82 7.54 5.44
C ARG A 38 -33.33 8.68 4.57
N GLY A 39 -32.65 8.90 3.44
CA GLY A 39 -33.07 9.86 2.41
C GLY A 39 -32.58 11.30 2.63
N SER A 40 -31.78 11.56 3.67
CA SER A 40 -31.08 12.84 3.82
C SER A 40 -29.99 13.00 2.77
N SER A 41 -29.91 14.18 2.14
CA SER A 41 -28.81 14.48 1.21
C SER A 41 -27.47 14.57 1.94
N ILE A 42 -27.48 15.08 3.17
CA ILE A 42 -26.29 15.28 4.00
C ILE A 42 -25.71 13.94 4.46
N THR A 43 -26.50 13.05 5.06
CA THR A 43 -25.98 11.75 5.54
C THR A 43 -25.56 10.86 4.37
N ASN A 44 -26.24 10.94 3.23
CA ASN A 44 -25.81 10.28 1.99
C ASN A 44 -24.49 10.85 1.45
N GLU A 45 -24.26 12.16 1.55
CA GLU A 45 -22.97 12.77 1.22
C GLU A 45 -21.87 12.34 2.20
N ILE A 46 -22.15 12.31 3.50
CA ILE A 46 -21.19 11.80 4.52
C ILE A 46 -20.81 10.35 4.20
N ARG A 47 -21.79 9.47 3.93
CA ARG A 47 -21.51 8.08 3.53
C ARG A 47 -20.73 8.01 2.22
N ARG A 48 -21.18 8.71 1.17
CA ARG A 48 -20.55 8.64 -0.15
C ARG A 48 -19.12 9.19 -0.11
N SER A 49 -18.91 10.32 0.57
CA SER A 49 -17.59 10.91 0.71
C SER A 49 -16.68 10.02 1.56
N THR A 50 -17.11 9.46 2.70
CA THR A 50 -16.27 8.48 3.45
C THR A 50 -15.86 7.26 2.62
N HIS A 51 -16.67 6.81 1.66
CA HIS A 51 -16.37 5.65 0.82
C HIS A 51 -15.51 5.98 -0.42
N HIS A 52 -15.66 7.18 -1.00
CA HIS A 52 -15.07 7.50 -2.31
C HIS A 52 -14.11 8.69 -2.30
N ALA A 53 -14.25 9.60 -1.34
CA ALA A 53 -13.60 10.90 -1.31
C ALA A 53 -13.27 11.36 0.13
N MET A 54 -12.98 10.43 1.05
CA MET A 54 -12.82 10.74 2.48
C MET A 54 -11.73 11.80 2.63
N GLY A 55 -11.96 12.85 3.41
CA GLY A 55 -11.01 13.96 3.50
C GLY A 55 -11.46 15.06 4.44
N ARG A 56 -10.80 16.23 4.36
CA ARG A 56 -11.12 17.40 5.21
C ARG A 56 -12.58 17.80 5.08
N HIS A 57 -13.07 17.87 3.85
CA HIS A 57 -14.47 18.18 3.55
C HIS A 57 -15.45 17.20 4.23
N THR A 58 -15.18 15.89 4.21
CA THR A 58 -16.01 14.89 4.90
C THR A 58 -16.09 15.14 6.41
N LEU A 59 -14.96 15.49 7.03
CA LEU A 59 -14.89 15.83 8.45
C LEU A 59 -15.64 17.14 8.76
N GLU A 60 -15.46 18.16 7.93
CA GLU A 60 -16.16 19.45 8.06
C GLU A 60 -17.68 19.27 7.93
N LEU A 61 -18.13 18.50 6.93
CA LEU A 61 -19.54 18.16 6.75
C LEU A 61 -20.09 17.40 7.96
N SER A 62 -19.35 16.40 8.45
CA SER A 62 -19.76 15.60 9.62
C SER A 62 -19.85 16.46 10.88
N ARG A 63 -18.92 17.41 11.09
CA ARG A 63 -18.95 18.39 12.19
C ARG A 63 -20.04 19.44 12.03
N ALA A 64 -20.34 19.87 10.82
CA ALA A 64 -21.45 20.79 10.55
C ALA A 64 -22.79 20.11 10.84
N TYR A 65 -22.98 18.88 10.38
CA TYR A 65 -24.18 18.09 10.65
C TYR A 65 -24.32 17.78 12.16
N ARG A 66 -23.21 17.32 12.76
CA ARG A 66 -22.74 17.60 14.12
C ARG A 66 -23.55 18.60 14.96
N GLN A 67 -23.17 19.84 14.69
CA GLN A 67 -23.63 21.07 15.28
C GLN A 67 -25.09 21.36 14.92
N TRP A 68 -25.50 21.04 13.68
CA TRP A 68 -26.87 21.27 13.23
C TRP A 68 -27.89 20.41 13.99
N LEU A 69 -27.57 19.14 14.27
CA LEU A 69 -28.43 18.26 15.07
C LEU A 69 -28.64 18.76 16.51
N ASP A 70 -27.70 19.53 17.04
CA ASP A 70 -27.78 20.10 18.40
C ASP A 70 -28.49 21.46 18.42
N THR A 71 -28.12 22.34 17.49
CA THR A 71 -28.49 23.77 17.55
C THR A 71 -29.51 24.20 16.51
N GLY A 72 -29.75 23.36 15.49
CA GLY A 72 -30.51 23.73 14.29
C GLY A 72 -29.78 24.70 13.36
N LEU A 73 -28.53 25.07 13.65
CA LEU A 73 -27.73 26.04 12.89
C LEU A 73 -26.33 25.50 12.63
N ALA A 74 -25.93 25.43 11.36
CA ALA A 74 -24.56 25.10 10.98
C ALA A 74 -24.18 25.76 9.65
N ALA A 75 -22.89 26.02 9.47
CA ALA A 75 -22.33 26.44 8.19
C ALA A 75 -21.88 25.19 7.44
N PHE A 76 -22.74 24.68 6.55
CA PHE A 76 -22.39 23.54 5.69
C PHE A 76 -21.36 23.94 4.62
N PRO A 77 -20.38 23.08 4.31
CA PRO A 77 -19.38 23.31 3.27
C PRO A 77 -19.95 23.63 1.88
N ASP A 78 -20.99 22.92 1.44
CA ASP A 78 -21.73 23.18 0.19
C ASP A 78 -23.19 23.51 0.50
N GLN A 79 -23.46 24.79 0.72
CA GLN A 79 -24.78 25.29 1.11
C GLN A 79 -25.88 25.05 0.05
N GLU A 80 -25.51 24.77 -1.21
CA GLU A 80 -26.49 24.52 -2.27
C GLU A 80 -26.95 23.05 -2.30
N ARG A 81 -26.08 22.11 -1.89
CA ARG A 81 -26.35 20.67 -1.93
C ARG A 81 -26.65 20.06 -0.57
N GLU A 82 -26.10 20.64 0.49
CA GLU A 82 -26.14 20.12 1.86
C GLU A 82 -27.21 20.86 2.67
N VAL A 83 -28.45 20.78 2.19
CA VAL A 83 -29.61 21.40 2.82
C VAL A 83 -30.35 20.37 3.69
N PRO A 84 -30.54 20.63 4.99
CA PRO A 84 -31.30 19.73 5.86
C PRO A 84 -32.75 19.56 5.38
N GLY A 85 -33.21 18.33 5.32
CA GLY A 85 -34.58 17.95 4.97
C GLY A 85 -35.44 17.55 6.17
N PRO A 86 -36.69 17.13 5.93
CA PRO A 86 -37.60 16.69 7.00
C PRO A 86 -37.08 15.52 7.85
N GLN A 87 -36.22 14.69 7.25
CA GLN A 87 -35.61 13.49 7.82
C GLN A 87 -34.51 13.90 8.81
N ASP A 88 -33.75 14.93 8.46
CA ASP A 88 -32.76 15.53 9.35
C ASP A 88 -33.44 16.21 10.54
N GLU A 89 -34.55 16.93 10.30
CA GLU A 89 -35.36 17.53 11.37
C GLU A 89 -35.95 16.48 12.32
N ALA A 90 -36.38 15.33 11.78
CA ALA A 90 -36.87 14.22 12.59
C ALA A 90 -35.77 13.57 13.45
N ALA A 91 -34.52 13.58 12.96
CA ALA A 91 -33.37 13.08 13.69
C ALA A 91 -32.82 14.07 14.73
N ARG A 92 -33.30 15.32 14.74
CA ARG A 92 -32.80 16.37 15.64
C ARG A 92 -33.16 16.05 17.09
N GLY A 93 -32.14 16.02 17.95
CA GLY A 93 -32.29 15.66 19.36
C GLY A 93 -32.44 14.17 19.64
N ASP A 94 -32.26 13.30 18.64
CA ASP A 94 -32.18 11.85 18.84
C ASP A 94 -30.80 11.48 19.46
N PRO A 95 -30.75 10.92 20.68
CA PRO A 95 -29.50 10.56 21.33
C PRO A 95 -28.70 9.48 20.61
N GLU A 96 -29.36 8.55 19.91
CA GLU A 96 -28.67 7.47 19.19
C GLU A 96 -27.94 8.02 17.95
N VAL A 97 -28.63 8.87 17.18
CA VAL A 97 -28.04 9.55 16.01
C VAL A 97 -26.88 10.45 16.43
N THR A 98 -27.06 11.16 17.54
CA THR A 98 -26.05 12.04 18.12
C THR A 98 -24.80 11.25 18.52
N ALA A 99 -24.97 10.15 19.25
CA ALA A 99 -23.86 9.30 19.69
C ALA A 99 -23.13 8.63 18.51
N LEU A 100 -23.87 8.17 17.51
CA LEU A 100 -23.30 7.60 16.29
C LEU A 100 -22.46 8.65 15.55
N LEU A 101 -22.98 9.86 15.40
CA LEU A 101 -22.28 10.93 14.70
C LEU A 101 -21.07 11.46 15.48
N ASP A 102 -21.13 11.50 16.82
CA ASP A 102 -19.97 11.80 17.67
C ASP A 102 -18.85 10.77 17.47
N ARG A 103 -19.21 9.48 17.36
CA ARG A 103 -18.24 8.42 17.05
C ARG A 103 -17.66 8.56 15.63
N ILE A 104 -18.49 8.85 14.62
CA ILE A 104 -18.02 9.11 13.25
C ILE A 104 -17.03 10.27 13.22
N VAL A 105 -17.36 11.40 13.86
CA VAL A 105 -16.49 12.58 13.90
C VAL A 105 -15.18 12.25 14.62
N GLY A 106 -15.23 11.63 15.80
CA GLY A 106 -14.02 11.25 16.54
C GLY A 106 -13.12 10.29 15.76
N ASN A 107 -13.70 9.29 15.08
CA ASN A 107 -12.96 8.35 14.26
C ASN A 107 -12.38 9.02 13.00
N LEU A 108 -13.12 9.92 12.34
CA LEU A 108 -12.63 10.72 11.23
C LEU A 108 -11.49 11.66 11.65
N GLU A 109 -11.59 12.29 12.83
CA GLU A 109 -10.52 13.11 13.40
C GLU A 109 -9.27 12.28 13.68
N GLN A 110 -9.43 11.04 14.14
CA GLN A 110 -8.31 10.16 14.40
C GLN A 110 -7.67 9.60 13.12
N LEU A 111 -8.48 9.34 12.07
CA LEU A 111 -8.03 8.84 10.77
C LEU A 111 -7.38 9.91 9.88
N LEU A 112 -8.01 11.08 9.81
CA LEU A 112 -7.52 12.24 9.05
C LEU A 112 -6.53 13.06 9.87
N GLY A 113 -6.47 12.83 11.18
CA GLY A 113 -5.36 13.23 12.02
C GLY A 113 -4.16 12.30 11.82
N THR A 114 -3.01 12.73 12.31
CA THR A 114 -1.73 12.05 12.05
C THR A 114 -1.49 10.87 13.01
N SER A 115 -2.22 10.84 14.12
CA SER A 115 -1.88 10.04 15.31
C SER A 115 -2.03 8.53 15.15
N GLN A 116 -3.08 8.01 14.50
CA GLN A 116 -3.32 6.57 14.50
C GLN A 116 -2.38 5.82 13.54
N ILE A 117 -2.21 6.34 12.31
CA ILE A 117 -1.35 5.68 11.33
C ILE A 117 0.12 5.75 11.76
N ALA A 118 0.54 6.88 12.36
CA ALA A 118 1.84 7.01 12.98
C ALA A 118 2.04 6.01 14.11
N GLN A 119 1.05 5.86 15.00
CA GLN A 119 1.12 4.87 16.09
C GLN A 119 1.20 3.44 15.56
N ARG A 120 0.40 3.06 14.56
CA ARG A 120 0.44 1.71 13.98
C ARG A 120 1.77 1.40 13.30
N VAL A 121 2.40 2.39 12.68
CA VAL A 121 3.75 2.25 12.13
C VAL A 121 4.77 2.14 13.26
N ALA A 122 4.65 2.90 14.34
CA ALA A 122 5.50 2.78 15.52
C ALA A 122 5.39 1.39 16.18
N ASP A 123 4.17 0.91 16.42
CA ASP A 123 3.89 -0.43 16.96
C ASP A 123 4.49 -1.52 16.06
N TRP A 124 4.40 -1.35 14.73
CA TRP A 124 5.03 -2.26 13.78
C TRP A 124 6.56 -2.23 13.88
N CYS A 125 7.18 -1.05 14.01
CA CYS A 125 8.62 -0.92 14.18
C CYS A 125 9.11 -1.66 15.44
N GLU A 126 8.39 -1.51 16.55
CA GLU A 126 8.68 -2.21 17.81
C GLU A 126 8.55 -3.73 17.63
N ALA A 127 7.45 -4.20 17.06
CA ALA A 127 7.24 -5.63 16.81
C ALA A 127 8.29 -6.23 15.86
N TYR A 128 8.70 -5.48 14.84
CA TYR A 128 9.74 -5.90 13.91
C TYR A 128 11.11 -6.01 14.59
N HIS A 129 11.47 -5.04 15.42
CA HIS A 129 12.69 -5.06 16.21
C HIS A 129 12.72 -6.26 17.16
N GLU A 130 11.66 -6.46 17.95
CA GLU A 130 11.56 -7.59 18.88
C GLU A 130 11.68 -8.93 18.14
N GLU A 131 10.97 -9.08 17.02
CA GLU A 131 10.98 -10.33 16.26
C GLU A 131 12.33 -10.59 15.58
N LEU A 132 13.01 -9.55 15.10
CA LEU A 132 14.37 -9.65 14.56
C LEU A 132 15.34 -10.24 15.60
N LEU A 133 15.22 -9.81 16.86
CA LEU A 133 16.07 -10.23 17.97
C LEU A 133 15.57 -11.46 18.73
N ARG A 134 14.37 -11.97 18.42
CA ARG A 134 13.77 -13.14 19.06
C ARG A 134 14.53 -14.42 18.73
N CYS A 135 14.78 -15.26 19.73
CA CYS A 135 15.31 -16.61 19.58
C CYS A 135 14.17 -17.65 19.55
N GLU A 136 14.47 -18.89 19.13
CA GLU A 136 13.51 -20.01 19.14
C GLU A 136 12.84 -20.26 20.51
N SER A 137 13.50 -19.88 21.60
CA SER A 137 12.97 -19.96 22.97
C SER A 137 11.80 -19.00 23.23
N GLY A 138 11.59 -18.02 22.35
CA GLY A 138 10.62 -16.94 22.49
C GLY A 138 11.18 -15.68 23.16
N ASN A 139 12.37 -15.75 23.77
CA ASN A 139 13.06 -14.61 24.40
C ASN A 139 13.89 -13.84 23.38
N THR A 140 14.26 -12.60 23.69
CA THR A 140 15.22 -11.84 22.88
C THR A 140 16.66 -12.30 23.12
N LEU A 141 17.58 -11.96 22.21
CA LEU A 141 19.02 -12.16 22.39
C LEU A 141 19.55 -11.54 23.69
N GLU A 142 19.00 -10.40 24.11
CA GLU A 142 19.37 -9.72 25.35
C GLU A 142 18.87 -10.49 26.59
N ASP A 143 17.64 -10.99 26.56
CA ASP A 143 17.09 -11.83 27.64
C ASP A 143 17.87 -13.15 27.79
N GLU A 144 18.23 -13.79 26.67
CA GLU A 144 19.04 -15.00 26.66
C GLU A 144 20.45 -14.73 27.22
N LEU A 145 21.04 -13.59 26.87
CA LEU A 145 22.31 -13.12 27.43
C LEU A 145 22.22 -12.88 28.93
N GLU A 146 21.21 -12.15 29.40
CA GLU A 146 21.06 -11.86 30.84
C GLU A 146 20.84 -13.13 31.65
N SER A 147 19.99 -14.06 31.18
CA SER A 147 19.84 -15.36 31.84
C SER A 147 21.15 -16.17 31.81
N MET A 148 21.91 -16.14 30.70
CA MET A 148 23.22 -16.78 30.63
C MET A 148 24.20 -16.19 31.65
N VAL A 149 24.21 -14.88 31.84
CA VAL A 149 25.11 -14.18 32.76
C VAL A 149 24.72 -14.42 34.21
N VAL A 150 23.47 -14.13 34.58
CA VAL A 150 23.00 -14.18 35.97
C VAL A 150 22.91 -15.63 36.44
N ASP A 151 22.17 -16.45 35.70
CA ASP A 151 21.83 -17.81 36.14
C ASP A 151 22.88 -18.83 35.71
N GLY A 152 23.66 -18.55 34.66
CA GLY A 152 24.71 -19.45 34.16
C GLY A 152 26.09 -19.13 34.71
N ILE A 153 26.65 -17.99 34.32
CA ILE A 153 28.04 -17.60 34.61
C ILE A 153 28.21 -17.29 36.09
N ARG A 154 27.45 -16.34 36.63
CA ARG A 154 27.61 -15.85 38.01
C ARG A 154 27.17 -16.87 39.05
N ALA A 155 26.09 -17.63 38.77
CA ALA A 155 25.63 -18.70 39.64
C ALA A 155 26.41 -20.02 39.48
N GLY A 156 27.34 -20.11 38.51
CA GLY A 156 28.10 -21.33 38.24
C GLY A 156 27.25 -22.49 37.71
N ASN A 157 26.09 -22.20 37.12
CA ASN A 157 25.18 -23.22 36.61
C ASN A 157 25.53 -23.61 35.17
N ARG A 158 26.26 -24.71 35.04
CA ARG A 158 26.63 -25.28 33.74
C ARG A 158 25.43 -25.55 32.84
N TRP A 159 24.30 -25.98 33.39
CA TRP A 159 23.15 -26.37 32.58
C TRP A 159 22.51 -25.15 31.92
N VAL A 160 22.25 -24.08 32.68
CA VAL A 160 21.68 -22.85 32.14
C VAL A 160 22.64 -22.24 31.12
N TYR A 161 23.93 -22.14 31.45
CA TYR A 161 24.94 -21.62 30.53
C TYR A 161 24.95 -22.33 29.16
N GLN A 162 25.02 -23.66 29.17
CA GLN A 162 25.05 -24.44 27.93
C GLN A 162 23.70 -24.42 27.18
N HIS A 163 22.58 -24.29 27.90
CA HIS A 163 21.27 -24.19 27.27
C HIS A 163 21.10 -22.86 26.54
N ARG A 164 21.47 -21.75 27.17
CA ARG A 164 21.43 -20.40 26.57
C ARG A 164 22.39 -20.30 25.38
N LEU A 165 23.61 -20.83 25.49
CA LEU A 165 24.55 -20.89 24.37
C LEU A 165 24.01 -21.65 23.15
N ARG A 166 23.21 -22.71 23.37
CA ARG A 166 22.55 -23.43 22.26
C ARG A 166 21.47 -22.58 21.59
N GLY A 167 20.71 -21.80 22.36
CA GLY A 167 19.74 -20.84 21.81
C GLY A 167 20.42 -19.77 20.95
N LEU A 168 21.52 -19.20 21.44
CA LEU A 168 22.34 -18.22 20.69
C LEU A 168 22.93 -18.83 19.41
N ALA A 169 23.42 -20.07 19.48
CA ALA A 169 23.92 -20.78 18.32
C ALA A 169 22.80 -21.08 17.30
N SER A 170 21.61 -21.48 17.76
CA SER A 170 20.44 -21.62 16.89
C SER A 170 20.13 -20.31 16.16
N LYS A 171 20.11 -19.17 16.86
CA LYS A 171 19.88 -17.86 16.23
C LYS A 171 20.89 -17.54 15.13
N LEU A 172 22.16 -17.88 15.32
CA LEU A 172 23.20 -17.73 14.29
C LEU A 172 22.90 -18.58 13.04
N HIS A 173 22.26 -19.74 13.18
CA HIS A 173 21.96 -20.67 12.07
C HIS A 173 20.55 -20.52 11.50
N GLU A 174 19.66 -19.84 12.24
CA GLU A 174 18.29 -19.56 11.83
C GLU A 174 18.28 -18.67 10.57
N GLY A 175 19.35 -17.89 10.35
CA GLY A 175 19.37 -16.92 9.30
C GLY A 175 20.52 -16.84 8.34
N ASP A 176 20.18 -16.28 7.16
CA ASP A 176 21.12 -15.91 6.11
C ASP A 176 21.73 -14.54 6.44
N TRP A 177 22.36 -14.48 7.62
CA TRP A 177 22.99 -13.26 8.10
C TRP A 177 24.24 -12.95 7.28
N SER A 178 24.61 -11.67 7.23
CA SER A 178 25.83 -11.24 6.55
C SER A 178 27.07 -11.96 7.10
N GLU A 179 28.10 -12.18 6.27
CA GLU A 179 29.38 -12.73 6.73
C GLU A 179 30.00 -11.90 7.86
N ALA A 180 29.75 -10.59 7.84
CA ALA A 180 30.15 -9.66 8.88
C ALA A 180 29.48 -9.96 10.24
N ALA A 181 28.26 -10.50 10.24
CA ALA A 181 27.56 -10.96 11.43
C ALA A 181 28.01 -12.36 11.86
N THR A 182 28.03 -13.31 10.92
CA THR A 182 28.20 -14.74 11.24
C THR A 182 29.62 -15.09 11.68
N GLY A 183 30.64 -14.59 11.00
CA GLY A 183 32.04 -14.96 11.25
C GLY A 183 32.54 -14.61 12.65
N PRO A 184 32.46 -13.33 13.07
CA PRO A 184 32.88 -12.91 14.41
C PRO A 184 32.06 -13.57 15.51
N PHE A 185 30.74 -13.68 15.33
CA PHE A 185 29.86 -14.25 16.34
C PHE A 185 30.06 -15.76 16.50
N GLY A 186 30.21 -16.50 15.39
CA GLY A 186 30.54 -17.93 15.41
C GLY A 186 31.85 -18.22 16.14
N THR A 187 32.91 -17.44 15.85
CA THR A 187 34.21 -17.56 16.55
C THR A 187 34.07 -17.29 18.05
N ALA A 188 33.24 -16.31 18.43
CA ALA A 188 32.98 -16.04 19.84
C ALA A 188 32.20 -17.17 20.52
N LEU A 189 31.18 -17.73 19.86
CA LEU A 189 30.42 -18.86 20.37
C LEU A 189 31.30 -20.10 20.60
N GLU A 190 32.23 -20.41 19.70
CA GLU A 190 33.19 -21.51 19.89
C GLU A 190 34.05 -21.32 21.15
N ARG A 191 34.54 -20.09 21.38
CA ARG A 191 35.30 -19.75 22.59
C ARG A 191 34.46 -19.89 23.85
N LEU A 192 33.22 -19.41 23.83
CA LEU A 192 32.29 -19.52 24.95
C LEU A 192 31.93 -21.00 25.23
N GLN A 193 31.72 -21.81 24.19
CA GLN A 193 31.46 -23.24 24.36
C GLN A 193 32.61 -24.00 25.03
N ALA A 194 33.86 -23.56 24.83
CA ALA A 194 35.04 -24.11 25.48
C ALA A 194 35.19 -23.69 26.95
N ALA A 195 34.59 -22.58 27.37
CA ALA A 195 34.69 -22.05 28.74
C ALA A 195 33.50 -22.51 29.60
N VAL A 196 33.66 -23.60 30.35
CA VAL A 196 32.56 -24.21 31.10
C VAL A 196 32.53 -23.76 32.57
N PRO A 197 31.41 -23.22 33.08
CA PRO A 197 31.27 -22.88 34.50
C PRO A 197 31.52 -24.09 35.41
N GLY A 198 32.35 -23.88 36.44
CA GLY A 198 32.71 -24.91 37.41
C GLY A 198 33.94 -25.75 37.05
N GLU A 199 34.55 -25.54 35.88
CA GLU A 199 35.81 -26.18 35.50
C GLU A 199 37.03 -25.35 35.94
N ALA A 200 38.17 -26.02 36.14
CA ALA A 200 39.40 -25.36 36.57
C ALA A 200 39.91 -24.40 35.47
N GLY A 201 40.08 -23.12 35.82
CA GLY A 201 40.50 -22.08 34.88
C GLY A 201 39.34 -21.27 34.27
N PHE A 202 38.09 -21.53 34.67
CA PHE A 202 36.95 -20.67 34.30
C PHE A 202 37.03 -19.31 34.99
N ASP A 203 37.14 -18.24 34.20
CA ASP A 203 37.07 -16.85 34.66
C ASP A 203 35.69 -16.27 34.33
N ALA A 204 34.84 -16.18 35.33
CA ALA A 204 33.48 -15.66 35.18
C ALA A 204 33.45 -14.21 34.64
N GLY A 205 34.40 -13.36 35.05
CA GLY A 205 34.46 -11.96 34.62
C GLY A 205 34.87 -11.83 33.16
N ALA A 206 35.88 -12.59 32.74
CA ALA A 206 36.31 -12.61 31.34
C ALA A 206 35.23 -13.20 30.41
N VAL A 207 34.59 -14.31 30.81
CA VAL A 207 33.54 -14.97 30.02
C VAL A 207 32.30 -14.09 29.90
N GLU A 208 31.90 -13.39 30.97
CA GLU A 208 30.80 -12.43 30.90
C GLU A 208 31.11 -11.28 29.93
N ALA A 209 32.32 -10.69 30.02
CA ALA A 209 32.72 -9.60 29.13
C ALA A 209 32.74 -10.05 27.66
N ASP A 210 33.29 -11.22 27.38
CA ASP A 210 33.32 -11.80 26.03
C ASP A 210 31.92 -12.08 25.49
N ALA A 211 31.02 -12.62 26.32
CA ALA A 211 29.63 -12.89 25.93
C ALA A 211 28.87 -11.60 25.60
N ARG A 212 28.96 -10.58 26.46
CA ARG A 212 28.31 -9.28 26.22
C ARG A 212 28.83 -8.59 24.97
N ALA A 213 30.16 -8.58 24.77
CA ALA A 213 30.76 -7.98 23.59
C ALA A 213 30.35 -8.71 22.30
N ALA A 214 30.36 -10.04 22.30
CA ALA A 214 30.00 -10.84 21.14
C ALA A 214 28.54 -10.68 20.74
N ILE A 215 27.61 -10.80 21.70
CA ILE A 215 26.17 -10.68 21.43
C ILE A 215 25.81 -9.24 21.07
N GLY A 216 26.39 -8.24 21.75
CA GLY A 216 26.18 -6.83 21.41
C GLY A 216 26.62 -6.50 19.97
N ALA A 217 27.81 -6.95 19.56
CA ALA A 217 28.30 -6.75 18.20
C ALA A 217 27.44 -7.47 17.13
N PHE A 218 26.92 -8.66 17.46
CA PHE A 218 26.02 -9.40 16.59
C PHE A 218 24.67 -8.70 16.41
N VAL A 219 24.05 -8.25 17.52
CA VAL A 219 22.81 -7.47 17.52
C VAL A 219 22.98 -6.17 16.72
N GLU A 220 24.05 -5.41 16.99
CA GLU A 220 24.32 -4.16 16.28
C GLU A 220 24.44 -4.39 14.77
N THR A 221 25.13 -5.46 14.37
CA THR A 221 25.31 -5.81 12.96
C THR A 221 23.99 -6.21 12.30
N ILE A 222 23.19 -7.07 12.93
CA ILE A 222 21.89 -7.48 12.39
C ILE A 222 20.94 -6.29 12.27
N CYS A 223 20.83 -5.44 13.31
CA CYS A 223 19.99 -4.25 13.26
C CYS A 223 20.45 -3.28 12.16
N ARG A 224 21.76 -3.07 12.01
CA ARG A 224 22.29 -2.23 10.93
C ARG A 224 21.94 -2.76 9.56
N ASP A 225 22.09 -4.06 9.34
CA ASP A 225 21.96 -4.67 8.03
C ASP A 225 20.47 -4.87 7.62
N HIS A 226 19.55 -5.05 8.59
CA HIS A 226 18.17 -5.48 8.32
C HIS A 226 17.05 -4.56 8.86
N GLU A 227 17.38 -3.51 9.63
CA GLU A 227 16.37 -2.70 10.34
C GLU A 227 16.61 -1.19 10.16
N GLN A 228 17.83 -0.70 10.43
CA GLN A 228 18.10 0.74 10.61
C GLN A 228 17.65 1.59 9.42
N VAL A 229 18.02 1.21 8.20
CA VAL A 229 17.67 1.96 6.98
C VAL A 229 16.16 1.98 6.78
N LEU A 230 15.47 0.85 7.00
CA LEU A 230 14.02 0.78 6.89
C LEU A 230 13.35 1.70 7.92
N LEU A 231 13.77 1.64 9.18
CA LEU A 231 13.17 2.46 10.24
C LEU A 231 13.45 3.95 10.08
N GLU A 232 14.60 4.33 9.56
CA GLU A 232 14.89 5.73 9.21
C GLU A 232 13.93 6.23 8.12
N ARG A 233 13.75 5.44 7.05
CA ARG A 233 12.82 5.76 5.96
C ARG A 233 11.36 5.85 6.41
N LEU A 234 10.94 4.97 7.33
CA LEU A 234 9.60 5.03 7.92
C LEU A 234 9.42 6.29 8.77
N ARG A 235 10.42 6.68 9.55
CA ARG A 235 10.41 7.94 10.32
C ARG A 235 10.30 9.16 9.41
N GLU A 236 11.09 9.21 8.34
CA GLU A 236 11.01 10.28 7.32
C GLU A 236 9.61 10.36 6.68
N LEU A 237 9.02 9.20 6.35
CA LEU A 237 7.67 9.13 5.76
C LEU A 237 6.63 9.67 6.73
N ILE A 238 6.65 9.22 7.98
CA ILE A 238 5.70 9.65 9.00
C ILE A 238 5.88 11.14 9.29
N ASP A 239 7.09 11.63 9.54
CA ASP A 239 7.35 13.07 9.70
C ASP A 239 6.89 13.88 8.47
N GLY A 240 7.04 13.34 7.27
CA GLY A 240 6.44 13.89 6.05
C GLY A 240 4.93 14.06 6.17
N PHE A 241 4.26 12.97 6.53
CA PHE A 241 2.81 12.87 6.63
C PHE A 241 2.27 13.78 7.73
N GLU A 242 2.91 13.80 8.90
CA GLU A 242 2.46 14.60 10.04
C GLU A 242 2.58 16.11 9.80
N ASN A 243 3.63 16.53 9.09
CA ASN A 243 3.86 17.93 8.75
C ASN A 243 3.11 18.37 7.47
N GLY A 244 2.11 17.61 7.02
CA GLY A 244 1.26 18.00 5.90
C GLY A 244 1.92 17.92 4.52
N ARG A 245 3.06 17.24 4.37
CA ARG A 245 3.72 17.03 3.05
C ARG A 245 3.11 15.84 2.31
N GLN A 246 1.79 15.87 2.15
CA GLN A 246 0.97 14.71 1.79
C GLN A 246 1.33 14.10 0.43
N TYR A 247 1.52 14.92 -0.60
CA TYR A 247 1.95 14.43 -1.91
C TYR A 247 3.30 13.70 -1.84
N THR A 248 4.29 14.28 -1.15
CA THR A 248 5.61 13.68 -0.96
C THR A 248 5.54 12.41 -0.12
N SER A 249 4.70 12.36 0.92
CA SER A 249 4.47 11.16 1.70
C SER A 249 3.86 10.04 0.87
N PHE A 250 2.93 10.36 -0.03
CA PHE A 250 2.41 9.38 -0.99
C PHE A 250 3.52 8.85 -1.92
N GLU A 251 4.33 9.71 -2.53
CA GLU A 251 5.46 9.27 -3.37
C GLU A 251 6.42 8.35 -2.61
N ARG A 252 6.76 8.74 -1.38
CA ARG A 252 7.67 7.99 -0.52
C ARG A 252 7.09 6.65 -0.07
N SER A 253 5.78 6.58 0.21
CA SER A 253 5.10 5.32 0.51
C SER A 253 5.16 4.35 -0.68
N CYS A 254 4.93 4.84 -1.91
CA CYS A 254 5.04 4.01 -3.12
C CYS A 254 6.47 3.48 -3.32
N GLU A 255 7.47 4.35 -3.14
CA GLU A 255 8.87 3.96 -3.24
C GLU A 255 9.24 2.89 -2.20
N LEU A 256 8.87 3.09 -0.94
CA LEU A 256 9.17 2.16 0.14
C LEU A 256 8.55 0.79 -0.10
N ARG A 257 7.27 0.74 -0.51
CA ARG A 257 6.58 -0.51 -0.84
C ARG A 257 7.32 -1.32 -1.92
N LEU A 258 7.87 -0.66 -2.93
CA LEU A 258 8.64 -1.31 -3.99
C LEU A 258 10.05 -1.74 -3.56
N GLN A 259 10.57 -1.17 -2.48
CA GLN A 259 11.93 -1.40 -2.00
C GLN A 259 12.01 -2.27 -0.75
N LEU A 260 10.89 -2.65 -0.10
CA LEU A 260 10.88 -3.39 1.17
C LEU A 260 11.84 -4.60 1.17
N ASP A 261 11.72 -5.48 0.18
CA ASP A 261 12.56 -6.69 0.08
C ASP A 261 14.06 -6.33 -0.04
N ARG A 262 14.38 -5.24 -0.76
CA ARG A 262 15.77 -4.78 -0.92
C ARG A 262 16.32 -4.11 0.34
N LEU A 263 15.46 -3.41 1.09
CA LEU A 263 15.85 -2.66 2.29
C LEU A 263 16.17 -3.60 3.46
N VAL A 264 15.51 -4.76 3.52
CA VAL A 264 15.79 -5.78 4.53
C VAL A 264 16.80 -6.81 4.03
N GLY A 265 16.97 -6.99 2.71
CA GLY A 265 17.90 -7.95 2.13
C GLY A 265 17.41 -9.39 2.21
N ASP A 266 18.29 -10.36 1.93
CA ASP A 266 17.90 -11.78 1.81
C ASP A 266 17.69 -12.48 3.17
N GLY A 267 18.11 -11.83 4.28
CA GLY A 267 18.06 -12.36 5.65
C GLY A 267 16.68 -12.36 6.33
N VAL A 268 15.57 -12.35 5.58
CA VAL A 268 14.21 -12.24 6.16
C VAL A 268 13.58 -13.62 6.39
N PHE A 269 13.41 -14.02 7.66
CA PHE A 269 12.76 -15.30 8.05
C PHE A 269 11.24 -15.26 7.90
N GLY A 270 10.59 -16.40 8.18
CA GLY A 270 9.15 -16.57 8.00
C GLY A 270 8.31 -15.51 8.73
N SER A 271 8.64 -15.19 9.98
CA SER A 271 7.90 -14.19 10.78
C SER A 271 8.16 -12.77 10.31
N GLN A 272 9.40 -12.40 9.99
CA GLN A 272 9.73 -11.07 9.44
C GLN A 272 9.10 -10.87 8.05
N ARG A 273 9.00 -11.91 7.21
CA ARG A 273 8.28 -11.83 5.93
C ARG A 273 6.80 -11.53 6.13
N TYR A 274 6.19 -12.12 7.16
CA TYR A 274 4.81 -11.78 7.53
C TYR A 274 4.70 -10.31 7.98
N LEU A 275 5.63 -9.83 8.81
CA LEU A 275 5.69 -8.42 9.20
C LEU A 275 5.90 -7.49 8.00
N LEU A 276 6.73 -7.84 7.02
CA LEU A 276 6.89 -7.04 5.80
C LEU A 276 5.62 -6.99 4.96
N HIS A 277 4.84 -8.08 4.88
CA HIS A 277 3.52 -8.05 4.27
C HIS A 277 2.54 -7.15 5.03
N GLN A 278 2.60 -7.14 6.37
CA GLN A 278 1.84 -6.20 7.17
C GLN A 278 2.26 -4.75 6.89
N LEU A 279 3.57 -4.48 6.81
CA LEU A 279 4.11 -3.16 6.53
C LEU A 279 3.68 -2.66 5.15
N ASP A 280 3.74 -3.49 4.12
CA ASP A 280 3.26 -3.13 2.79
C ASP A 280 1.77 -2.74 2.80
N CYS A 281 0.94 -3.45 3.57
CA CYS A 281 -0.46 -3.08 3.78
C CYS A 281 -0.63 -1.75 4.53
N LEU A 282 0.22 -1.48 5.53
CA LEU A 282 0.25 -0.21 6.27
C LEU A 282 0.69 0.95 5.38
N LEU A 283 1.72 0.76 4.56
CA LEU A 283 2.22 1.77 3.63
C LEU A 283 1.20 2.09 2.52
N GLU A 284 0.45 1.09 2.04
CA GLU A 284 -0.68 1.33 1.12
C GLU A 284 -1.75 2.21 1.79
N GLU A 285 -2.02 2.00 3.08
CA GLU A 285 -2.98 2.79 3.84
C GLU A 285 -2.47 4.21 4.11
N VAL A 286 -1.19 4.38 4.46
CA VAL A 286 -0.53 5.70 4.55
C VAL A 286 -0.67 6.45 3.22
N GLY A 287 -0.34 5.79 2.11
CA GLY A 287 -0.44 6.37 0.78
C GLY A 287 -1.87 6.78 0.43
N PHE A 288 -2.84 5.92 0.73
CA PHE A 288 -4.26 6.21 0.55
C PHE A 288 -4.70 7.45 1.33
N LEU A 289 -4.40 7.52 2.63
CA LEU A 289 -4.75 8.67 3.48
C LEU A 289 -4.04 9.95 3.02
N ALA A 290 -2.78 9.85 2.57
CA ALA A 290 -2.06 10.99 2.03
C ALA A 290 -2.76 11.55 0.77
N LEU A 291 -3.19 10.66 -0.13
CA LEU A 291 -3.96 11.04 -1.31
C LEU A 291 -5.31 11.67 -0.97
N ARG A 292 -5.95 11.27 0.13
CA ARG A 292 -7.19 11.90 0.62
C ARG A 292 -6.99 13.36 1.01
N HIS A 293 -5.88 13.68 1.66
CA HIS A 293 -5.52 15.06 1.93
C HIS A 293 -5.19 15.83 0.64
N VAL A 294 -4.44 15.23 -0.29
CA VAL A 294 -4.15 15.86 -1.60
C VAL A 294 -5.44 16.19 -2.36
N ALA A 295 -6.39 15.25 -2.41
CA ALA A 295 -7.68 15.45 -3.06
C ALA A 295 -8.48 16.59 -2.40
N SER A 296 -8.45 16.68 -1.06
CA SER A 296 -9.07 17.79 -0.32
C SER A 296 -8.43 19.13 -0.69
N ASP A 297 -7.10 19.19 -0.71
CA ASP A 297 -6.37 20.42 -1.06
C ASP A 297 -6.62 20.84 -2.52
N TYR A 298 -6.86 19.90 -3.44
CA TYR A 298 -7.25 20.22 -4.82
C TYR A 298 -8.63 20.86 -4.93
N SER A 299 -9.58 20.45 -4.09
CA SER A 299 -10.89 21.09 -4.01
C SER A 299 -10.77 22.55 -3.52
N ASP A 300 -9.89 22.80 -2.56
CA ASP A 300 -9.72 24.11 -1.93
C ASP A 300 -8.85 25.08 -2.76
N GLN A 301 -7.75 24.58 -3.33
CA GLN A 301 -6.68 25.39 -3.93
C GLN A 301 -6.58 25.23 -5.46
N GLY A 302 -7.37 24.32 -6.03
CA GLY A 302 -7.34 23.97 -7.45
C GLY A 302 -6.35 22.85 -7.78
N ILE A 303 -6.63 22.15 -8.88
CA ILE A 303 -5.91 20.94 -9.27
C ILE A 303 -4.52 21.27 -9.82
N ARG A 304 -3.49 20.69 -9.18
CA ARG A 304 -2.11 20.62 -9.69
C ARG A 304 -2.00 19.45 -10.67
N LEU A 305 -2.26 19.72 -11.95
CA LEU A 305 -2.38 18.67 -12.97
C LEU A 305 -1.16 17.73 -13.05
N GLY A 306 0.07 18.25 -12.94
CA GLY A 306 1.28 17.42 -12.99
C GLY A 306 1.36 16.38 -11.87
N GLU A 307 1.09 16.80 -10.64
CA GLU A 307 0.99 15.92 -9.47
C GLU A 307 -0.15 14.92 -9.64
N CYS A 308 -1.32 15.37 -10.11
CA CYS A 308 -2.49 14.52 -10.38
C CYS A 308 -2.18 13.39 -11.37
N LEU A 309 -1.53 13.70 -12.50
CA LEU A 309 -1.13 12.72 -13.50
C LEU A 309 -0.04 11.77 -12.97
N ARG A 310 0.88 12.28 -12.15
CA ARG A 310 1.92 11.46 -11.50
C ARG A 310 1.31 10.50 -10.48
N ILE A 311 0.29 10.90 -9.73
CA ILE A 311 -0.46 10.03 -8.81
C ILE A 311 -1.07 8.85 -9.57
N VAL A 312 -1.71 9.10 -10.71
CA VAL A 312 -2.29 8.05 -11.55
C VAL A 312 -1.21 7.04 -11.98
N ASN A 313 -0.03 7.50 -12.37
CA ASN A 313 1.10 6.63 -12.74
C ASN A 313 1.63 5.80 -11.56
N LEU A 314 1.81 6.40 -10.40
CA LEU A 314 2.29 5.69 -9.22
C LEU A 314 1.29 4.64 -8.74
N CYS A 315 0.00 4.97 -8.68
CA CYS A 315 -1.06 4.03 -8.34
C CYS A 315 -1.09 2.84 -9.32
N ALA A 316 -0.95 3.11 -10.63
CA ALA A 316 -0.89 2.04 -11.64
C ALA A 316 0.32 1.11 -11.45
N GLY A 317 1.46 1.65 -11.00
CA GLY A 317 2.65 0.87 -10.66
C GLY A 317 2.45 -0.03 -9.45
N ASN A 318 1.74 0.45 -8.43
CA ASN A 318 1.46 -0.28 -7.21
C ASN A 318 0.52 -1.48 -7.41
N LEU A 319 -0.31 -1.49 -8.46
CA LEU A 319 -1.26 -2.58 -8.73
C LEU A 319 -0.60 -3.97 -8.79
N HIS A 320 0.69 -4.05 -9.13
CA HIS A 320 1.44 -5.31 -9.08
C HIS A 320 1.62 -5.88 -7.66
N LEU A 321 1.80 -5.00 -6.68
CA LEU A 321 1.90 -5.35 -5.26
C LEU A 321 0.56 -5.90 -4.74
N ASP A 322 -0.53 -5.39 -5.29
CA ASP A 322 -1.90 -5.78 -4.93
C ASP A 322 -2.35 -7.07 -5.64
N GLY A 323 -1.57 -7.58 -6.60
CA GLY A 323 -1.98 -8.69 -7.46
C GLY A 323 -3.04 -8.31 -8.51
N LEU A 324 -3.15 -7.01 -8.80
CA LEU A 324 -4.09 -6.38 -9.73
C LEU A 324 -3.41 -5.86 -11.00
N PHE A 325 -2.16 -6.31 -11.25
CA PHE A 325 -1.36 -5.82 -12.36
C PHE A 325 -2.12 -5.87 -13.70
N SER A 326 -2.05 -4.76 -14.42
CA SER A 326 -2.55 -4.63 -15.78
C SER A 326 -1.50 -3.87 -16.59
N SER A 327 -0.90 -4.56 -17.57
CA SER A 327 0.06 -3.94 -18.50
C SER A 327 -0.58 -2.78 -19.26
N GLU A 328 -1.87 -2.90 -19.62
CA GLU A 328 -2.61 -1.83 -20.27
C GLU A 328 -2.71 -0.58 -19.38
N LEU A 329 -3.13 -0.73 -18.11
CA LEU A 329 -3.22 0.40 -17.18
C LEU A 329 -1.84 1.02 -16.93
N TRP A 330 -0.81 0.19 -16.76
CA TRP A 330 0.56 0.66 -16.59
C TRP A 330 1.01 1.50 -17.80
N ASN A 331 0.89 0.97 -19.01
CA ASN A 331 1.32 1.64 -20.23
C ASN A 331 0.59 2.96 -20.46
N LEU A 332 -0.74 2.99 -20.26
CA LEU A 332 -1.53 4.21 -20.33
C LEU A 332 -1.09 5.24 -19.29
N SER A 333 -0.83 4.79 -18.05
CA SER A 333 -0.40 5.69 -16.98
C SER A 333 0.95 6.33 -17.25
N VAL A 334 1.89 5.61 -17.88
CA VAL A 334 3.20 6.14 -18.26
C VAL A 334 3.04 7.27 -19.29
N MET A 335 2.08 7.16 -20.21
CA MET A 335 1.79 8.21 -21.19
C MET A 335 1.38 9.53 -20.54
N LEU A 336 0.70 9.49 -19.38
CA LEU A 336 0.26 10.70 -18.67
C LEU A 336 1.43 11.53 -18.13
N THR A 337 2.57 10.90 -17.86
CA THR A 337 3.77 11.58 -17.33
C THR A 337 4.68 12.17 -18.41
N ASN A 338 4.36 11.98 -19.70
CA ASN A 338 5.14 12.55 -20.79
C ASN A 338 4.79 14.04 -20.98
N PRO A 339 5.73 14.97 -20.75
CA PRO A 339 5.45 16.42 -20.82
C PRO A 339 5.13 16.91 -22.24
N GLY A 340 5.43 16.12 -23.28
CA GLY A 340 5.15 16.49 -24.67
C GLY A 340 3.72 16.20 -25.16
N ARG A 341 2.85 15.63 -24.32
CA ARG A 341 1.49 15.24 -24.72
C ARG A 341 0.52 16.42 -24.71
N ALA A 342 -0.33 16.47 -25.73
CA ALA A 342 -1.38 17.48 -25.81
C ALA A 342 -2.52 17.19 -24.82
N PRO A 343 -3.24 18.22 -24.33
CA PRO A 343 -4.40 18.04 -23.44
C PRO A 343 -5.47 17.07 -23.96
N ALA A 344 -5.73 17.06 -25.27
CA ALA A 344 -6.68 16.14 -25.89
C ALA A 344 -6.23 14.68 -25.82
N GLU A 345 -4.94 14.42 -26.06
CA GLU A 345 -4.38 13.07 -25.94
C GLU A 345 -4.43 12.59 -24.49
N LEU A 346 -4.17 13.48 -23.52
CA LEU A 346 -4.29 13.16 -22.10
C LEU A 346 -5.74 12.79 -21.73
N LEU A 347 -6.74 13.50 -22.26
CA LEU A 347 -8.16 13.18 -22.05
C LEU A 347 -8.50 11.78 -22.58
N ASP A 348 -8.05 11.43 -23.78
CA ASP A 348 -8.28 10.11 -24.37
C ASP A 348 -7.64 8.98 -23.54
N VAL A 349 -6.42 9.21 -23.05
CA VAL A 349 -5.71 8.26 -22.18
C VAL A 349 -6.47 8.09 -20.86
N LEU A 350 -6.90 9.18 -20.22
CA LEU A 350 -7.66 9.14 -18.98
C LEU A 350 -9.00 8.42 -19.14
N GLU A 351 -9.71 8.62 -20.26
CA GLU A 351 -10.95 7.89 -20.56
C GLU A 351 -10.69 6.38 -20.71
N GLN A 352 -9.61 6.01 -21.38
CA GLN A 352 -9.26 4.61 -21.55
C GLN A 352 -8.86 3.94 -20.22
N ILE A 353 -8.16 4.67 -19.33
CA ILE A 353 -7.84 4.21 -17.97
C ILE A 353 -9.13 3.88 -17.19
N GLN A 354 -10.16 4.72 -17.28
CA GLN A 354 -11.44 4.45 -16.62
C GLN A 354 -12.14 3.20 -17.14
N ARG A 355 -12.13 2.97 -18.46
CA ARG A 355 -12.70 1.76 -19.05
C ARG A 355 -11.96 0.51 -18.57
N ASN A 356 -10.64 0.58 -18.46
CA ASN A 356 -9.82 -0.52 -18.02
C ASN A 356 -9.94 -0.80 -16.51
N TYR A 357 -10.17 0.23 -15.69
CA TYR A 357 -10.56 0.08 -14.29
C TYR A 357 -11.81 -0.81 -14.15
N HIS A 358 -12.90 -0.50 -14.87
CA HIS A 358 -14.14 -1.27 -14.78
C HIS A 358 -13.95 -2.73 -15.18
N ARG A 359 -13.16 -2.99 -16.24
CA ARG A 359 -12.83 -4.36 -16.68
C ARG A 359 -12.06 -5.13 -15.61
N LEU A 360 -11.10 -4.48 -14.95
CA LEU A 360 -10.30 -5.10 -13.90
C LEU A 360 -11.17 -5.43 -12.68
N VAL A 361 -12.02 -4.50 -12.23
CA VAL A 361 -12.97 -4.75 -11.12
C VAL A 361 -13.91 -5.91 -11.45
N HIS A 362 -14.46 -5.96 -12.66
CA HIS A 362 -15.34 -7.06 -13.09
C HIS A 362 -14.62 -8.40 -13.06
N ARG A 363 -13.43 -8.48 -13.69
CA ARG A 363 -12.62 -9.71 -13.74
C ARG A 363 -12.28 -10.26 -12.35
N VAL A 364 -11.93 -9.37 -11.41
CA VAL A 364 -11.63 -9.78 -10.03
C VAL A 364 -12.91 -10.27 -9.35
N SER A 365 -14.01 -9.55 -9.50
CA SER A 365 -15.29 -9.90 -8.89
C SER A 365 -15.80 -11.26 -9.38
N ASP A 366 -15.71 -11.54 -10.68
CA ASP A 366 -16.11 -12.82 -11.29
C ASP A 366 -15.32 -13.99 -10.71
N ALA A 367 -14.00 -13.85 -10.57
CA ALA A 367 -13.13 -14.89 -10.04
C ALA A 367 -13.55 -15.30 -8.62
N TYR A 368 -13.92 -14.32 -7.78
CA TYR A 368 -14.40 -14.59 -6.44
C TYR A 368 -15.81 -15.18 -6.42
N GLN A 369 -16.71 -14.75 -7.30
CA GLN A 369 -18.05 -15.35 -7.41
C GLN A 369 -17.98 -16.83 -7.78
N VAL A 370 -17.05 -17.23 -8.66
CA VAL A 370 -16.81 -18.65 -8.98
C VAL A 370 -16.25 -19.42 -7.77
N MET A 371 -15.40 -18.79 -6.96
CA MET A 371 -14.90 -19.39 -5.72
C MET A 371 -15.99 -19.50 -4.64
N ALA A 372 -17.00 -18.63 -4.65
CA ALA A 372 -18.07 -18.60 -3.65
C ALA A 372 -18.82 -19.93 -3.55
N GLU A 373 -19.15 -20.53 -4.71
CA GLU A 373 -19.81 -21.84 -4.79
C GLU A 373 -18.97 -22.95 -4.17
N HIS A 374 -17.64 -22.88 -4.34
CA HIS A 374 -16.70 -23.86 -3.80
C HIS A 374 -16.45 -23.66 -2.30
N LEU A 375 -16.56 -22.43 -1.81
CA LEU A 375 -16.35 -22.06 -0.41
C LEU A 375 -17.64 -22.13 0.42
N GLY A 376 -18.79 -22.37 -0.22
CA GLY A 376 -20.08 -22.48 0.46
C GLY A 376 -20.68 -21.15 0.92
N TYR A 377 -20.21 -20.02 0.36
CA TYR A 377 -20.76 -18.70 0.68
C TYR A 377 -22.13 -18.50 0.03
N ASP A 378 -23.06 -17.91 0.77
CA ASP A 378 -24.33 -17.47 0.22
C ASP A 378 -24.21 -16.13 -0.54
N ALA A 379 -25.29 -15.72 -1.22
CA ALA A 379 -25.29 -14.49 -2.01
C ALA A 379 -25.14 -13.20 -1.19
N VAL A 380 -25.51 -13.21 0.09
CA VAL A 380 -25.37 -12.06 1.00
C VAL A 380 -23.93 -11.96 1.49
N GLU A 381 -23.38 -13.07 1.97
CA GLU A 381 -21.97 -13.18 2.39
C GLU A 381 -21.05 -12.81 1.23
N MET A 382 -21.36 -13.29 0.02
CA MET A 382 -20.57 -12.98 -1.16
C MET A 382 -20.61 -11.49 -1.54
N ARG A 383 -21.75 -10.83 -1.39
CA ARG A 383 -21.84 -9.37 -1.56
C ARG A 383 -21.01 -8.62 -0.53
N GLY A 384 -21.02 -9.08 0.73
CA GLY A 384 -20.16 -8.52 1.79
C GLY A 384 -18.68 -8.65 1.44
N VAL A 385 -18.27 -9.85 1.02
CA VAL A 385 -16.90 -10.14 0.58
C VAL A 385 -16.48 -9.25 -0.59
N LEU A 386 -17.29 -9.15 -1.66
CA LEU A 386 -17.02 -8.29 -2.82
C LEU A 386 -16.97 -6.80 -2.44
N GLY A 387 -17.85 -6.35 -1.54
CA GLY A 387 -17.81 -5.00 -1.01
C GLY A 387 -16.49 -4.71 -0.30
N ASN A 388 -16.01 -5.63 0.54
CA ASN A 388 -14.73 -5.50 1.24
C ASN A 388 -13.55 -5.49 0.27
N PHE A 389 -13.58 -6.35 -0.77
CA PHE A 389 -12.59 -6.31 -1.85
C PHE A 389 -12.53 -4.94 -2.51
N GLN A 390 -13.68 -4.43 -2.95
CA GLN A 390 -13.75 -3.13 -3.64
C GLN A 390 -13.29 -1.98 -2.77
N ARG A 391 -13.64 -1.98 -1.48
CA ARG A 391 -13.18 -0.96 -0.52
C ARG A 391 -11.67 -0.96 -0.32
N THR A 392 -11.04 -2.13 -0.36
CA THR A 392 -9.61 -2.30 -0.03
C THR A 392 -8.67 -2.19 -1.22
N MET A 393 -9.16 -1.99 -2.44
CA MET A 393 -8.35 -1.73 -3.64
C MET A 393 -7.90 -0.26 -3.71
N HIS A 394 -7.17 0.22 -2.71
CA HIS A 394 -6.89 1.64 -2.52
C HIS A 394 -6.18 2.30 -3.71
N ASP A 395 -5.14 1.68 -4.26
CA ASP A 395 -4.40 2.20 -5.42
C ASP A 395 -5.29 2.23 -6.67
N LEU A 396 -6.09 1.18 -6.91
CA LEU A 396 -7.00 1.12 -8.05
C LEU A 396 -8.10 2.17 -7.96
N ASN A 397 -8.67 2.37 -6.77
CA ASN A 397 -9.68 3.39 -6.50
C ASN A 397 -9.10 4.81 -6.58
N SER A 398 -7.87 5.01 -6.12
CA SER A 398 -7.19 6.30 -6.22
C SER A 398 -6.82 6.63 -7.67
N LEU A 399 -6.37 5.64 -8.43
CA LEU A 399 -6.09 5.76 -9.86
C LEU A 399 -7.31 6.29 -10.62
N VAL A 400 -8.51 5.75 -10.40
CA VAL A 400 -9.71 6.21 -11.09
C VAL A 400 -10.16 7.60 -10.60
N HIS A 401 -10.09 7.85 -9.29
CA HIS A 401 -10.47 9.12 -8.70
C HIS A 401 -9.61 10.29 -9.22
N PHE A 402 -8.28 10.15 -9.18
CA PHE A 402 -7.38 11.18 -9.71
C PHE A 402 -7.46 11.28 -11.24
N SER A 403 -7.82 10.20 -11.95
CA SER A 403 -8.09 10.29 -13.38
C SER A 403 -9.31 11.17 -13.67
N ASP A 404 -10.36 11.08 -12.86
CA ASP A 404 -11.53 11.95 -12.95
C ASP A 404 -11.20 13.42 -12.66
N LEU A 405 -10.44 13.69 -11.61
CA LEU A 405 -9.98 15.04 -11.27
C LEU A 405 -9.15 15.66 -12.41
N ALA A 406 -8.15 14.91 -12.92
CA ALA A 406 -7.35 15.36 -14.06
C ALA A 406 -8.22 15.67 -15.28
N ARG A 407 -9.20 14.79 -15.58
CA ARG A 407 -10.12 14.95 -16.70
C ARG A 407 -11.00 16.19 -16.55
N ALA A 408 -11.55 16.44 -15.37
CA ALA A 408 -12.35 17.63 -15.07
C ALA A 408 -11.52 18.90 -15.28
N SER A 409 -10.31 18.95 -14.72
CA SER A 409 -9.41 20.09 -14.88
C SER A 409 -9.02 20.34 -16.34
N LEU A 410 -8.75 19.29 -17.11
CA LEU A 410 -8.43 19.40 -18.54
C LEU A 410 -9.63 19.89 -19.36
N LYS A 411 -10.85 19.46 -19.04
CA LYS A 411 -12.07 19.93 -19.72
C LYS A 411 -12.35 21.40 -19.42
N GLU A 412 -12.17 21.85 -18.18
CA GLU A 412 -12.31 23.26 -17.79
C GLU A 412 -11.27 24.16 -18.45
N ARG A 413 -10.03 23.67 -18.62
CA ARG A 413 -8.95 24.37 -19.35
C ARG A 413 -9.12 24.31 -20.87
N GLY A 414 -9.93 23.35 -21.36
CA GLY A 414 -10.11 23.01 -22.77
C GLY A 414 -11.01 23.92 -23.60
N THR A 415 -11.56 25.02 -23.03
CA THR A 415 -12.37 26.01 -23.77
C THR A 415 -11.55 26.93 -24.69
N ARG A 416 -10.30 26.57 -25.03
CA ARG A 416 -9.48 27.21 -26.09
C ARG A 416 -8.88 26.13 -27.00
N LEU A 417 -9.44 26.01 -28.19
CA LEU A 417 -9.04 25.09 -29.28
C LEU A 417 -7.76 25.53 -30.02
N GLN A 418 -6.88 24.59 -30.39
CA GLN A 418 -6.52 24.13 -31.77
C GLN A 418 -5.18 23.32 -31.83
N TRP A 419 -5.14 22.30 -32.70
CA TRP A 419 -4.04 21.36 -33.07
C TRP A 419 -2.91 22.02 -33.93
N PRO A 420 -1.64 21.50 -34.04
CA PRO A 420 -1.26 20.15 -34.59
C PRO A 420 0.07 19.43 -34.15
N GLU A 421 0.13 18.13 -34.53
CA GLU A 421 1.19 17.15 -34.99
C GLU A 421 2.52 16.71 -34.30
N GLU A 422 2.61 15.36 -34.18
CA GLU A 422 3.67 14.31 -34.37
C GLU A 422 5.07 14.35 -33.68
N GLY A 423 5.38 13.24 -32.96
CA GLY A 423 6.66 12.98 -32.28
C GLY A 423 7.29 11.60 -32.60
N GLN A 424 8.63 11.56 -32.53
CA GLN A 424 9.60 10.63 -33.14
C GLN A 424 9.55 9.15 -32.69
N ALA A 425 9.81 8.22 -33.64
CA ALA A 425 9.94 6.77 -33.41
C ALA A 425 11.41 6.28 -33.37
N GLY A 426 11.62 5.18 -32.63
CA GLY A 426 12.92 4.57 -32.30
C GLY A 426 13.61 3.72 -33.38
N ARG A 427 14.71 3.08 -32.96
CA ARG A 427 16.00 2.83 -33.65
C ARG A 427 16.11 1.79 -34.79
N ASP A 428 15.04 1.23 -35.34
CA ASP A 428 15.16 0.45 -36.60
C ASP A 428 13.93 0.62 -37.51
N PRO A 429 14.11 1.26 -38.69
CA PRO A 429 13.03 1.53 -39.64
C PRO A 429 12.46 0.30 -40.36
N TRP A 430 13.14 -0.85 -40.34
CA TRP A 430 12.75 -2.05 -41.10
C TRP A 430 12.17 -3.16 -40.24
N ASP A 431 11.82 -2.84 -38.98
CA ASP A 431 11.30 -3.80 -38.02
C ASP A 431 9.81 -4.12 -38.25
N PHE A 432 9.55 -4.92 -39.29
CA PHE A 432 8.23 -5.42 -39.63
C PHE A 432 7.86 -6.62 -38.75
N ILE A 433 6.67 -6.60 -38.16
CA ILE A 433 6.12 -7.75 -37.44
C ILE A 433 5.00 -8.38 -38.24
N HIS A 434 5.10 -9.69 -38.48
CA HIS A 434 4.02 -10.45 -39.09
C HIS A 434 3.09 -10.99 -37.99
N LEU A 435 1.78 -10.94 -38.23
CA LEU A 435 0.76 -11.35 -37.25
C LEU A 435 0.83 -12.83 -36.85
N SER A 436 1.52 -13.67 -37.62
CA SER A 436 1.76 -15.09 -37.30
C SER A 436 3.02 -15.34 -36.44
N HIS A 437 3.82 -14.30 -36.15
CA HIS A 437 5.03 -14.44 -35.32
C HIS A 437 4.67 -14.44 -33.83
N ALA A 438 3.97 -15.48 -33.37
CA ALA A 438 3.41 -15.56 -32.00
C ALA A 438 4.47 -15.36 -30.90
N GLU A 439 5.63 -16.00 -31.04
CA GLU A 439 6.73 -15.88 -30.05
C GLU A 439 7.35 -14.47 -30.01
N GLU A 440 7.42 -13.78 -31.16
CA GLU A 440 7.91 -12.40 -31.27
C GLU A 440 6.89 -11.41 -30.69
N ILE A 441 5.61 -11.61 -30.98
CA ILE A 441 4.50 -10.83 -30.45
C ILE A 441 4.45 -10.97 -28.92
N GLN A 442 4.52 -12.21 -28.43
CA GLN A 442 4.55 -12.49 -27.00
C GLN A 442 5.72 -11.76 -26.32
N ARG A 443 6.95 -11.92 -26.83
CA ARG A 443 8.13 -11.27 -26.25
C ARG A 443 7.97 -9.74 -26.21
N ARG A 444 7.47 -9.12 -27.26
CA ARG A 444 7.32 -7.65 -27.34
C ARG A 444 6.15 -7.10 -26.51
N VAL A 445 5.13 -7.91 -26.26
CA VAL A 445 4.03 -7.54 -25.36
C VAL A 445 4.42 -7.73 -23.89
N GLU A 446 5.24 -8.75 -23.60
CA GLU A 446 5.63 -9.13 -22.23
C GLU A 446 6.92 -8.46 -21.73
N ASP A 447 7.79 -7.98 -22.63
CA ASP A 447 9.06 -7.32 -22.28
C ASP A 447 8.87 -5.83 -21.95
N ARG A 448 9.17 -5.48 -20.69
CA ARG A 448 9.07 -4.14 -20.11
C ARG A 448 10.15 -3.17 -20.61
N GLU A 449 11.27 -3.67 -21.11
CA GLU A 449 12.37 -2.84 -21.63
C GLU A 449 12.19 -2.52 -23.13
N SER A 450 11.20 -3.13 -23.78
CA SER A 450 10.94 -2.95 -25.20
C SER A 450 10.30 -1.58 -25.51
N VAL A 451 10.54 -1.10 -26.74
CA VAL A 451 9.98 0.17 -27.23
C VAL A 451 8.47 0.05 -27.37
N SER A 452 7.72 1.06 -26.93
CA SER A 452 6.26 1.12 -27.04
C SER A 452 5.76 0.71 -28.43
N LEU A 453 4.93 -0.33 -28.49
CA LEU A 453 4.33 -0.84 -29.72
C LEU A 453 3.49 0.22 -30.44
N GLN A 454 2.81 1.10 -29.71
CA GLN A 454 2.04 2.19 -30.32
C GLN A 454 2.95 3.31 -30.83
N ALA A 455 4.05 3.62 -30.13
CA ALA A 455 5.03 4.58 -30.65
C ALA A 455 5.69 4.07 -31.94
N ARG A 456 5.82 2.74 -32.06
CA ARG A 456 6.47 2.11 -33.21
C ARG A 456 5.53 1.84 -34.38
N TYR A 457 4.33 1.35 -34.13
CA TYR A 457 3.39 0.85 -35.16
C TYR A 457 2.09 1.65 -35.24
N GLY A 458 1.98 2.73 -34.46
CA GLY A 458 0.76 3.54 -34.36
C GLY A 458 -0.38 2.81 -33.65
N GLY A 459 -1.49 3.52 -33.44
CA GLY A 459 -2.64 2.96 -32.71
C GLY A 459 -3.26 1.73 -33.39
N LYS A 460 -3.37 1.75 -34.72
CA LYS A 460 -3.93 0.63 -35.49
C LYS A 460 -3.00 -0.57 -35.53
N GLY A 461 -1.70 -0.35 -35.74
CA GLY A 461 -0.72 -1.44 -35.76
C GLY A 461 -0.56 -2.09 -34.39
N ALA A 462 -0.41 -1.31 -33.33
CA ALA A 462 -0.35 -1.84 -31.97
C ALA A 462 -1.63 -2.62 -31.61
N GLY A 463 -2.81 -2.11 -31.98
CA GLY A 463 -4.08 -2.82 -31.79
C GLY A 463 -4.10 -4.20 -32.42
N LEU A 464 -3.60 -4.35 -33.65
CA LEU A 464 -3.53 -5.65 -34.33
C LEU A 464 -2.53 -6.62 -33.66
N ILE A 465 -1.42 -6.11 -33.12
CA ILE A 465 -0.46 -6.94 -32.36
C ILE A 465 -1.12 -7.49 -31.09
N TYR A 466 -1.86 -6.66 -30.36
CA TYR A 466 -2.57 -7.10 -29.15
C TYR A 466 -3.69 -8.10 -29.47
N ILE A 467 -4.44 -7.89 -30.55
CA ILE A 467 -5.49 -8.82 -30.98
C ILE A 467 -4.88 -10.19 -31.32
N SER A 468 -3.73 -10.23 -32.00
CA SER A 468 -3.01 -11.47 -32.29
C SER A 468 -2.45 -12.13 -31.01
N TYR A 469 -1.89 -11.36 -30.08
CA TYR A 469 -1.45 -11.88 -28.77
C TYR A 469 -2.58 -12.56 -27.99
N LEU A 470 -3.80 -12.01 -28.06
CA LEU A 470 -5.00 -12.56 -27.42
C LEU A 470 -5.56 -13.80 -28.15
N GLY A 471 -4.92 -14.28 -29.21
CA GLY A 471 -5.36 -15.44 -29.99
C GLY A 471 -6.66 -15.20 -30.76
N ILE A 472 -7.06 -13.94 -30.97
CA ILE A 472 -8.26 -13.59 -31.71
C ILE A 472 -7.96 -13.71 -33.22
N PRO A 473 -8.76 -14.45 -34.01
CA PRO A 473 -8.48 -14.65 -35.43
C PRO A 473 -8.42 -13.34 -36.22
N THR A 474 -7.25 -13.00 -36.72
CA THR A 474 -7.01 -11.87 -37.64
C THR A 474 -6.59 -12.38 -39.01
N ARG A 475 -6.83 -11.60 -40.08
CA ARG A 475 -6.26 -11.90 -41.40
C ARG A 475 -4.73 -11.74 -41.34
N ASP A 476 -4.00 -12.64 -41.99
CA ASP A 476 -2.54 -12.56 -42.09
C ASP A 476 -2.09 -11.22 -42.69
N GLY A 477 -1.03 -10.65 -42.13
CA GLY A 477 -0.51 -9.37 -42.57
C GLY A 477 0.74 -8.91 -41.80
N PHE A 478 1.51 -8.05 -42.46
CA PHE A 478 2.63 -7.34 -41.85
C PHE A 478 2.16 -6.02 -41.25
N ILE A 479 2.67 -5.71 -40.06
CA ILE A 479 2.49 -4.41 -39.41
C ILE A 479 3.77 -3.63 -39.61
N VAL A 480 3.60 -2.50 -40.28
CA VAL A 480 4.66 -1.61 -40.70
C VAL A 480 4.86 -0.52 -39.66
N PRO A 481 6.10 -0.19 -39.26
CA PRO A 481 6.36 0.95 -38.39
C PRO A 481 5.77 2.25 -38.93
N THR A 482 5.32 3.14 -38.06
CA THR A 482 4.73 4.44 -38.45
C THR A 482 5.72 5.40 -39.08
N VAL A 483 7.03 5.15 -38.93
CA VAL A 483 8.10 5.95 -39.54
C VAL A 483 8.93 5.04 -40.45
N LEU A 484 8.80 5.24 -41.77
CA LEU A 484 9.69 4.66 -42.77
C LEU A 484 10.67 5.74 -43.26
N PRO A 485 11.98 5.44 -43.45
CA PRO A 485 12.90 6.34 -44.12
C PRO A 485 12.46 6.50 -45.57
N ARG A 486 12.53 7.73 -46.09
CA ARG A 486 12.28 8.00 -47.51
C ARG A 486 13.34 7.42 -48.41
#